data_AF-A0A1G3BNS5-F1
#
_entry.id   AF-A0A1G3BNS5-F1
#
_cell.length_a   1.000
_cell.length_b   1.000
_cell.length_c   1.000
_cell.angle_alpha   90.00
_cell.angle_beta   90.00
_cell.angle_gamma   90.00
#
_symmetry.space_group_name_H-M   'P 1'
#
loop_
_entity.id
_entity.type
_entity.pdbx_description
1 polymer ?
#
loop_
_entity_poly.entity_id
_entity_poly.type
_entity_poly.pdbx_seq_one_letter_code
_entity_poly.pdbx_strand_id
1 'polypeptide(L)'
;MHNFNSDDELKRPIIERFIKKITHGTKERIERFYEIFSARGFSLEFDKHCVKVRLSGDSHKEDGEFLEALQNVDYKKRYNKLHQDAIDKHDCKDSNKATHIYFDHIGTQLFEIDNAKYLTEIFTHTIPIDLFRLNWERARFGEFEQFKTVEQFPPIRVYDLEPFIARLIKSISSIGISTWSSCEGHWDSPAYIVFDGKYHSTWFQAIFNTVIKKRLNTLCNWEWLGERCSIGSPKGDYLELYLEIQAAARLIYDNRVLLRDTKKQVCPLLTNKHKGMNKKALLKVFEEGFEEATNKIR
;
A
#
# COMPACT_ATOMS: atom_id res chain seq x y z
N MET A 1 -16.24 28.04 -3.47
CA MET A 1 -16.51 27.13 -4.61
C MET A 1 -15.21 27.01 -5.39
N HIS A 2 -14.38 26.02 -5.04
CA HIS A 2 -13.20 25.70 -5.85
C HIS A 2 -13.65 24.87 -7.05
N ASN A 3 -13.10 25.16 -8.24
CA ASN A 3 -13.33 24.43 -9.47
C ASN A 3 -12.84 22.98 -9.31
N PHE A 4 -13.75 22.07 -8.97
CA PHE A 4 -13.50 20.62 -8.90
C PHE A 4 -13.41 19.95 -10.29
N ASN A 5 -13.72 20.67 -11.39
CA ASN A 5 -13.86 20.05 -12.70
C ASN A 5 -12.57 19.95 -13.54
N SER A 6 -11.54 20.77 -13.29
CA SER A 6 -10.30 20.74 -14.11
C SER A 6 -9.38 19.56 -13.78
N ASP A 7 -9.40 19.11 -12.52
CA ASP A 7 -8.47 18.09 -12.01
C ASP A 7 -8.87 16.68 -12.47
N ASP A 8 -10.17 16.41 -12.54
CA ASP A 8 -10.71 15.13 -12.99
C ASP A 8 -10.53 14.92 -14.51
N GLU A 9 -10.58 15.98 -15.32
CA GLU A 9 -10.39 15.90 -16.76
C GLU A 9 -8.95 15.56 -17.17
N LEU A 10 -7.95 16.02 -16.40
CA LEU A 10 -6.53 15.71 -16.62
C LEU A 10 -6.13 14.33 -16.10
N LYS A 11 -6.73 13.87 -14.99
CA LYS A 11 -6.46 12.52 -14.43
C LYS A 11 -7.07 11.40 -15.30
N ARG A 12 -8.19 11.65 -15.97
CA ARG A 12 -8.89 10.64 -16.77
C ARG A 12 -8.03 9.97 -17.86
N PRO A 13 -7.31 10.70 -18.73
CA PRO A 13 -6.39 10.09 -19.69
C PRO A 13 -5.28 9.25 -19.04
N ILE A 14 -4.80 9.64 -17.85
CA ILE A 14 -3.75 8.92 -17.11
C ILE A 14 -4.33 7.63 -16.53
N ILE A 15 -5.51 7.67 -15.90
CA ILE A 15 -6.19 6.50 -15.34
C ILE A 15 -6.44 5.46 -16.41
N GLU A 16 -7.00 5.84 -17.57
CA GLU A 16 -7.28 4.90 -18.65
C GLU A 16 -5.99 4.20 -19.15
N ARG A 17 -4.91 4.97 -19.34
CA ARG A 17 -3.60 4.41 -19.73
C ARG A 17 -3.01 3.52 -18.64
N PHE A 18 -3.16 3.90 -17.37
CA PHE A 18 -2.71 3.15 -16.21
C PHE A 18 -3.43 1.80 -16.13
N ILE A 19 -4.76 1.78 -16.17
CA ILE A 19 -5.55 0.54 -16.15
C ILE A 19 -5.13 -0.37 -17.30
N LYS A 20 -5.05 0.17 -18.53
CA LYS A 20 -4.61 -0.61 -19.70
C LYS A 20 -3.23 -1.25 -19.51
N LYS A 21 -2.32 -0.58 -18.79
CA LYS A 21 -0.96 -1.07 -18.54
C LYS A 21 -0.94 -2.15 -17.44
N ILE A 22 -1.63 -1.95 -16.32
CA ILE A 22 -1.62 -2.92 -15.21
C ILE A 22 -2.40 -4.20 -15.54
N THR A 23 -3.37 -4.11 -16.46
CA THR A 23 -4.14 -5.27 -16.95
C THR A 23 -3.62 -5.77 -18.30
N HIS A 24 -2.41 -5.37 -18.71
CA HIS A 24 -1.86 -5.84 -19.97
C HIS A 24 -1.60 -7.35 -19.90
N GLY A 25 -2.12 -8.10 -20.87
CA GLY A 25 -1.95 -9.55 -20.93
C GLY A 25 -2.94 -10.36 -20.10
N THR A 26 -3.75 -9.72 -19.23
CA THR A 26 -4.87 -10.41 -18.55
C THR A 26 -5.98 -10.67 -19.55
N LYS A 27 -6.33 -11.94 -19.77
CA LYS A 27 -7.39 -12.31 -20.72
C LYS A 27 -8.74 -12.48 -20.03
N GLU A 28 -8.73 -12.85 -18.77
CA GLU A 28 -9.94 -13.15 -18.02
C GLU A 28 -10.39 -11.95 -17.20
N ARG A 29 -11.72 -11.73 -17.14
CA ARG A 29 -12.34 -10.67 -16.34
C ARG A 29 -11.85 -10.71 -14.88
N ILE A 30 -11.67 -11.90 -14.32
CA ILE A 30 -11.27 -12.09 -12.93
C ILE A 30 -9.85 -11.61 -12.65
N GLU A 31 -8.91 -11.87 -13.55
CA GLU A 31 -7.53 -11.38 -13.46
C GLU A 31 -7.51 -9.86 -13.59
N ARG A 32 -8.29 -9.33 -14.55
CA ARG A 32 -8.47 -7.89 -14.74
C ARG A 32 -9.03 -7.23 -13.48
N PHE A 33 -10.06 -7.81 -12.88
CA PHE A 33 -10.64 -7.35 -11.61
C PHE A 33 -9.58 -7.34 -10.50
N TYR A 34 -8.88 -8.46 -10.34
CA TYR A 34 -7.84 -8.61 -9.32
C TYR A 34 -6.80 -7.49 -9.43
N GLU A 35 -6.29 -7.20 -10.63
CA GLU A 35 -5.27 -6.18 -10.80
C GLU A 35 -5.78 -4.76 -10.56
N ILE A 36 -6.97 -4.44 -11.06
CA ILE A 36 -7.59 -3.12 -10.87
C ILE A 36 -7.84 -2.84 -9.38
N PHE A 37 -8.48 -3.77 -8.69
CA PHE A 37 -8.85 -3.57 -7.29
C PHE A 37 -7.64 -3.71 -6.35
N SER A 38 -6.66 -4.55 -6.68
CA SER A 38 -5.38 -4.55 -5.96
C SER A 38 -4.66 -3.22 -6.13
N ALA A 39 -4.66 -2.65 -7.34
CA ALA A 39 -4.05 -1.35 -7.59
C ALA A 39 -4.76 -0.22 -6.84
N ARG A 40 -6.09 -0.30 -6.69
CA ARG A 40 -6.87 0.63 -5.86
C ARG A 40 -6.55 0.51 -4.36
N GLY A 41 -5.93 -0.59 -3.93
CA GLY A 41 -5.50 -0.82 -2.55
C GLY A 41 -6.20 -1.97 -1.84
N PHE A 42 -7.11 -2.70 -2.47
CA PHE A 42 -7.71 -3.89 -1.82
C PHE A 42 -6.65 -4.98 -1.66
N SER A 43 -6.56 -5.55 -0.45
CA SER A 43 -5.72 -6.72 -0.20
C SER A 43 -6.46 -7.95 -0.72
N LEU A 44 -6.18 -8.37 -1.95
CA LEU A 44 -6.89 -9.48 -2.58
C LEU A 44 -6.05 -10.76 -2.63
N GLU A 45 -6.74 -11.90 -2.61
CA GLU A 45 -6.20 -13.20 -2.98
C GLU A 45 -6.87 -13.66 -4.27
N PHE A 46 -6.06 -14.22 -5.18
CA PHE A 46 -6.54 -14.85 -6.39
C PHE A 46 -6.15 -16.34 -6.40
N ASP A 47 -7.14 -17.21 -6.27
CA ASP A 47 -6.99 -18.64 -6.42
C ASP A 47 -7.19 -19.02 -7.89
N LYS A 48 -6.09 -19.37 -8.56
CA LYS A 48 -6.08 -19.80 -9.96
C LYS A 48 -6.73 -21.16 -10.18
N HIS A 49 -6.74 -22.04 -9.17
CA HIS A 49 -7.33 -23.38 -9.30
C HIS A 49 -8.85 -23.31 -9.30
N CYS A 50 -9.41 -22.49 -8.41
CA CYS A 50 -10.85 -22.32 -8.30
C CYS A 50 -11.38 -21.15 -9.14
N VAL A 51 -10.51 -20.35 -9.76
CA VAL A 51 -10.84 -19.11 -10.48
C VAL A 51 -11.68 -18.21 -9.58
N LYS A 52 -11.17 -17.89 -8.39
CA LYS A 52 -11.85 -17.08 -7.37
C LYS A 52 -10.97 -15.95 -6.87
N VAL A 53 -11.58 -14.78 -6.69
CA VAL A 53 -10.98 -13.63 -5.99
C VAL A 53 -11.74 -13.40 -4.69
N ARG A 54 -11.00 -13.07 -3.63
CA ARG A 54 -11.53 -12.78 -2.29
C ARG A 54 -10.67 -11.74 -1.58
N LEU A 55 -11.22 -11.11 -0.56
CA LEU A 55 -10.45 -10.33 0.40
C LEU A 55 -9.46 -11.25 1.14
N SER A 56 -8.20 -10.84 1.23
CA SER A 56 -7.18 -11.57 1.96
C SER A 56 -7.35 -11.38 3.48
N GLY A 57 -6.70 -12.23 4.27
CA GLY A 57 -6.60 -12.03 5.73
C GLY A 57 -5.92 -10.73 6.15
N ASP A 58 -5.23 -10.05 5.23
CA ASP A 58 -4.58 -8.75 5.42
C ASP A 58 -5.54 -7.56 5.10
N SER A 59 -6.81 -7.84 4.79
CA SER A 59 -7.84 -6.81 4.52
C SER A 59 -8.44 -6.26 5.80
N HIS A 60 -8.86 -5.00 5.77
CA HIS A 60 -9.67 -4.46 6.85
C HIS A 60 -11.11 -4.98 6.75
N LYS A 61 -11.80 -5.17 7.88
CA LYS A 61 -13.19 -5.69 7.90
C LYS A 61 -14.15 -4.86 7.04
N GLU A 62 -13.98 -3.53 7.07
CA GLU A 62 -14.79 -2.57 6.31
C GLU A 62 -14.45 -2.52 4.81
N ASP A 63 -13.37 -3.16 4.36
CA ASP A 63 -13.06 -3.26 2.92
C ASP A 63 -14.18 -4.04 2.19
N GLY A 64 -14.89 -4.93 2.89
CA GLY A 64 -16.06 -5.64 2.37
C GLY A 64 -17.23 -4.72 2.03
N GLU A 65 -17.62 -3.87 2.99
CA GLU A 65 -18.68 -2.88 2.81
C GLU A 65 -18.31 -1.88 1.70
N PHE A 66 -17.04 -1.47 1.65
CA PHE A 66 -16.59 -0.55 0.62
C PHE A 66 -16.63 -1.18 -0.78
N LEU A 67 -16.21 -2.44 -0.94
CA LEU A 67 -16.38 -3.17 -2.21
C LEU A 67 -17.85 -3.24 -2.64
N GLU A 68 -18.77 -3.48 -1.71
CA GLU A 68 -20.20 -3.55 -2.03
C GLU A 68 -20.71 -2.20 -2.53
N ALA A 69 -20.30 -1.12 -1.88
CA ALA A 69 -20.67 0.22 -2.29
C ALA A 69 -20.13 0.58 -3.69
N LEU A 70 -18.96 0.05 -4.06
CA LEU A 70 -18.36 0.25 -5.38
C LEU A 70 -19.06 -0.49 -6.53
N GLN A 71 -20.03 -1.37 -6.27
CA GLN A 71 -20.78 -2.04 -7.36
C GLN A 71 -21.58 -1.05 -8.22
N ASN A 72 -22.09 0.05 -7.64
CA ASN A 72 -23.03 0.95 -8.31
C ASN A 72 -22.54 2.41 -8.43
N VAL A 73 -21.27 2.71 -8.14
CA VAL A 73 -20.60 4.04 -8.19
C VAL A 73 -21.24 5.15 -7.32
N ASP A 74 -22.51 5.05 -6.94
CA ASP A 74 -23.23 6.01 -6.10
C ASP A 74 -22.90 5.85 -4.60
N TYR A 75 -21.68 5.40 -4.31
CA TYR A 75 -21.24 5.04 -2.96
C TYR A 75 -21.23 6.27 -2.02
N LYS A 76 -21.00 7.50 -2.53
CA LYS A 76 -21.09 8.75 -1.75
C LYS A 76 -22.46 8.98 -1.13
N LYS A 77 -23.55 8.55 -1.78
CA LYS A 77 -24.90 8.63 -1.19
C LYS A 77 -25.14 7.55 -0.13
N ARG A 78 -24.41 6.43 -0.21
CA ARG A 78 -24.60 5.26 0.66
C ARG A 78 -23.63 5.22 1.83
N TYR A 79 -22.45 5.82 1.70
CA TYR A 79 -21.36 5.74 2.66
C TYR A 79 -21.02 7.14 3.18
N ASN A 80 -21.70 7.52 4.25
CA ASN A 80 -21.54 8.81 4.96
C ASN A 80 -20.93 8.63 6.36
N LYS A 81 -20.36 7.45 6.65
CA LYS A 81 -19.72 7.17 7.93
C LYS A 81 -18.56 8.15 8.14
N LEU A 82 -18.49 8.73 9.33
CA LEU A 82 -17.35 9.55 9.74
C LEU A 82 -16.07 8.70 9.72
N HIS A 83 -14.94 9.34 9.42
CA HIS A 83 -13.63 8.73 9.62
C HIS A 83 -13.50 8.30 11.08
N GLN A 84 -13.43 6.99 11.31
CA GLN A 84 -13.13 6.41 12.63
C GLN A 84 -11.67 5.98 12.65
N ASP A 85 -10.92 6.19 13.73
CA ASP A 85 -9.53 5.74 13.78
C ASP A 85 -9.45 4.21 13.54
N ALA A 86 -8.57 3.77 12.63
CA ALA A 86 -8.46 2.36 12.21
C ALA A 86 -7.96 1.38 13.31
N ILE A 87 -7.75 1.88 14.53
CA ILE A 87 -7.36 1.09 15.70
C ILE A 87 -8.43 1.33 16.77
N ASP A 88 -9.56 0.63 16.68
CA ASP A 88 -10.49 0.56 17.79
C ASP A 88 -9.85 -0.30 18.90
N LYS A 89 -9.67 0.26 20.09
CA LYS A 89 -9.13 -0.49 21.26
C LYS A 89 -10.05 -1.67 21.65
N HIS A 90 -11.28 -1.70 21.14
CA HIS A 90 -12.23 -2.78 21.34
C HIS A 90 -12.19 -3.87 20.24
N ASP A 91 -11.46 -3.67 19.13
CA ASP A 91 -11.41 -4.65 18.03
C ASP A 91 -10.56 -5.90 18.33
N CYS A 92 -9.79 -5.88 19.43
CA CYS A 92 -8.92 -6.99 19.84
C CYS A 92 -9.58 -8.03 20.77
N LYS A 93 -10.88 -7.93 21.07
CA LYS A 93 -11.57 -8.91 21.92
C LYS A 93 -12.87 -9.37 21.26
N ASP A 94 -12.85 -10.59 20.76
CA ASP A 94 -14.05 -11.36 20.36
C ASP A 94 -14.86 -10.88 19.15
N SER A 95 -14.27 -10.15 18.20
CA SER A 95 -14.86 -10.16 16.85
C SER A 95 -14.40 -11.43 16.14
N ASN A 96 -15.20 -12.50 16.26
CA ASN A 96 -15.26 -13.50 15.20
C ASN A 96 -15.20 -12.72 13.89
N LYS A 97 -14.24 -13.02 13.00
CA LYS A 97 -14.20 -12.49 11.63
C LYS A 97 -15.64 -12.49 11.15
N ALA A 98 -16.30 -11.34 11.18
CA ALA A 98 -17.67 -11.22 10.72
C ALA A 98 -17.47 -11.30 9.22
N THR A 99 -17.49 -12.54 8.71
CA THR A 99 -17.03 -12.92 7.39
C THR A 99 -18.00 -12.30 6.40
N HIS A 100 -17.75 -11.03 6.10
CA HIS A 100 -18.33 -10.39 4.95
C HIS A 100 -18.12 -11.35 3.78
N ILE A 101 -19.16 -11.59 2.98
CA ILE A 101 -19.19 -12.63 1.94
C ILE A 101 -17.98 -12.58 0.97
N TYR A 102 -17.35 -11.41 0.86
CA TYR A 102 -16.16 -11.17 0.04
C TYR A 102 -14.87 -11.77 0.59
N PHE A 103 -14.80 -12.20 1.85
CA PHE A 103 -13.71 -13.03 2.35
C PHE A 103 -13.79 -14.48 1.84
N ASP A 104 -14.96 -14.92 1.37
CA ASP A 104 -15.13 -16.23 0.75
C ASP A 104 -15.05 -16.13 -0.78
N HIS A 105 -15.81 -15.21 -1.37
CA HIS A 105 -15.86 -15.01 -2.82
C HIS A 105 -16.39 -13.63 -3.20
N ILE A 106 -15.73 -12.98 -4.16
CA ILE A 106 -16.20 -11.75 -4.80
C ILE A 106 -16.79 -12.09 -6.17
N GLY A 107 -18.09 -11.77 -6.35
CA GLY A 107 -18.76 -11.85 -7.64
C GLY A 107 -18.29 -10.75 -8.59
N THR A 108 -17.18 -10.97 -9.29
CA THR A 108 -16.52 -9.95 -10.15
C THR A 108 -17.37 -9.45 -11.32
N GLN A 109 -18.46 -10.14 -11.66
CA GLN A 109 -19.44 -9.72 -12.66
C GLN A 109 -20.30 -8.53 -12.21
N LEU A 110 -20.36 -8.26 -10.90
CA LEU A 110 -21.14 -7.16 -10.33
C LEU A 110 -20.47 -5.79 -10.50
N PHE A 111 -19.27 -5.73 -11.08
CA PHE A 111 -18.45 -4.53 -11.19
C PHE A 111 -18.20 -4.20 -12.66
N GLU A 112 -18.43 -2.96 -13.09
CA GLU A 112 -18.29 -2.53 -14.49
C GLU A 112 -16.83 -2.26 -14.91
N ILE A 113 -15.92 -3.22 -14.69
CA ILE A 113 -14.47 -3.02 -14.88
C ILE A 113 -14.01 -2.77 -16.33
N ASP A 114 -14.93 -2.85 -17.29
CA ASP A 114 -14.69 -2.53 -18.70
C ASP A 114 -15.16 -1.10 -19.06
N ASN A 115 -15.88 -0.43 -18.16
CA ASN A 115 -16.39 0.93 -18.34
C ASN A 115 -15.34 1.95 -17.87
N ALA A 116 -14.82 2.76 -18.79
CA ALA A 116 -13.80 3.77 -18.49
C ALA A 116 -14.29 4.84 -17.48
N LYS A 117 -15.58 5.19 -17.51
CA LYS A 117 -16.15 6.13 -16.54
C LYS A 117 -16.15 5.51 -15.14
N TYR A 118 -16.63 4.27 -15.02
CA TYR A 118 -16.60 3.51 -13.77
C TYR A 118 -15.19 3.43 -13.16
N LEU A 119 -14.19 3.12 -13.99
CA LEU A 119 -12.79 3.03 -13.56
C LEU A 119 -12.21 4.39 -13.16
N THR A 120 -12.57 5.44 -13.87
CA THR A 120 -12.15 6.81 -13.51
C THR A 120 -12.66 7.14 -12.11
N GLU A 121 -13.93 6.86 -11.83
CA GLU A 121 -14.56 7.13 -10.53
C GLU A 121 -13.85 6.37 -9.39
N ILE A 122 -13.45 5.10 -9.60
CA ILE A 122 -12.69 4.34 -8.60
C ILE A 122 -11.36 5.03 -8.21
N PHE A 123 -10.71 5.70 -9.16
CA PHE A 123 -9.35 6.25 -9.01
C PHE A 123 -9.27 7.77 -8.86
N THR A 124 -10.31 8.53 -9.14
CA THR A 124 -10.36 9.98 -8.87
C THR A 124 -10.96 10.30 -7.51
N HIS A 125 -11.76 9.38 -6.98
CA HIS A 125 -12.49 9.64 -5.75
C HIS A 125 -11.61 9.48 -4.51
N THR A 126 -11.10 10.62 -4.03
CA THR A 126 -10.57 10.78 -2.68
C THR A 126 -11.72 11.14 -1.74
N ILE A 127 -11.91 10.35 -0.68
CA ILE A 127 -12.69 10.82 0.46
C ILE A 127 -11.79 11.84 1.17
N PRO A 128 -12.28 13.04 1.55
CA PRO A 128 -11.46 14.08 2.14
C PRO A 128 -10.67 13.51 3.32
N ILE A 129 -9.36 13.44 3.16
CA ILE A 129 -8.43 12.90 4.13
C ILE A 129 -8.23 13.98 5.19
N ASP A 130 -8.99 13.91 6.27
CA ASP A 130 -8.44 14.39 7.53
C ASP A 130 -7.29 13.45 7.84
N LEU A 131 -6.06 13.96 7.65
CA LEU A 131 -4.76 13.41 8.05
C LEU A 131 -4.87 12.01 8.67
N PHE A 132 -4.34 10.98 8.00
CA PHE A 132 -4.19 9.62 8.56
C PHE A 132 -3.78 9.68 10.05
N ARG A 133 -4.78 9.59 10.93
CA ARG A 133 -4.63 9.68 12.38
C ARG A 133 -4.72 8.26 12.90
N LEU A 134 -3.60 7.55 12.81
CA LEU A 134 -3.32 6.49 13.77
C LEU A 134 -3.08 7.19 15.12
N ASN A 135 -4.12 7.54 15.87
CA ASN A 135 -3.97 8.38 17.05
C ASN A 135 -3.53 7.60 18.31
N TRP A 136 -2.66 8.27 19.09
CA TRP A 136 -2.33 8.09 20.51
C TRP A 136 -1.66 6.80 21.01
N GLU A 137 -0.48 6.49 20.45
CA GLU A 137 0.75 6.11 21.20
C GLU A 137 2.01 6.21 20.29
N ARG A 138 2.00 7.18 19.35
CA ARG A 138 2.88 7.22 18.16
C ARG A 138 4.38 7.30 18.41
N ALA A 139 4.80 7.81 19.57
CA ALA A 139 6.23 7.80 19.95
C ALA A 139 6.78 6.37 20.05
N ARG A 140 5.95 5.42 20.50
CA ARG A 140 6.36 4.02 20.71
C ARG A 140 6.72 3.31 19.42
N PHE A 141 6.01 3.57 18.32
CA PHE A 141 6.28 2.87 17.06
C PHE A 141 7.63 3.26 16.42
N GLY A 142 8.19 4.42 16.79
CA GLY A 142 9.55 4.79 16.39
C GLY A 142 10.65 4.18 17.25
N GLU A 143 10.31 3.49 18.33
CA GLU A 143 11.27 2.80 19.19
C GLU A 143 11.72 1.47 18.59
N PHE A 144 12.98 1.11 18.83
CA PHE A 144 13.56 -0.12 18.30
C PHE A 144 12.85 -1.37 18.83
N GLU A 145 12.42 -1.35 20.09
CA GLU A 145 11.75 -2.48 20.74
C GLU A 145 10.40 -2.82 20.11
N GLN A 146 9.68 -1.81 19.61
CA GLN A 146 8.47 -2.00 18.84
C GLN A 146 8.81 -2.42 17.40
N PHE A 147 9.72 -1.70 16.74
CA PHE A 147 10.15 -2.02 15.38
C PHE A 147 10.60 -3.47 15.20
N LYS A 148 11.35 -4.03 16.17
CA LYS A 148 11.88 -5.39 16.10
C LYS A 148 10.80 -6.47 16.29
N THR A 149 9.70 -6.17 16.98
CA THR A 149 8.68 -7.17 17.38
C THR A 149 7.45 -7.13 16.50
N VAL A 150 7.09 -5.97 15.94
CA VAL A 150 5.90 -5.83 15.10
C VAL A 150 6.12 -6.53 13.77
N GLU A 151 5.38 -7.62 13.51
CA GLU A 151 5.46 -8.33 12.22
C GLU A 151 4.59 -7.69 11.14
N GLN A 152 3.46 -7.13 11.57
CA GLN A 152 2.43 -6.52 10.73
C GLN A 152 1.66 -5.51 11.56
N PHE A 153 1.30 -4.38 10.95
CA PHE A 153 0.41 -3.39 11.56
C PHE A 153 -1.06 -3.73 11.30
N PRO A 154 -2.01 -3.19 12.10
CA PRO A 154 -3.43 -3.34 11.83
C PRO A 154 -3.78 -3.03 10.37
N PRO A 155 -4.69 -3.79 9.75
CA PRO A 155 -5.11 -3.54 8.37
C PRO A 155 -5.60 -2.11 8.17
N ILE A 156 -5.23 -1.51 7.04
CA ILE A 156 -5.64 -0.15 6.68
C ILE A 156 -6.80 -0.22 5.70
N ARG A 157 -7.85 0.57 5.96
CA ARG A 157 -9.01 0.67 5.08
C ARG A 157 -8.62 1.26 3.74
N VAL A 158 -9.17 0.70 2.66
CA VAL A 158 -8.85 1.17 1.30
C VAL A 158 -9.33 2.60 1.06
N TYR A 159 -10.47 2.98 1.61
CA TYR A 159 -11.07 4.28 1.35
C TYR A 159 -10.34 5.45 2.06
N ASP A 160 -9.49 5.17 3.04
CA ASP A 160 -8.67 6.19 3.71
C ASP A 160 -7.47 6.60 2.85
N LEU A 161 -7.04 5.74 1.91
CA LEU A 161 -5.82 5.91 1.13
C LEU A 161 -6.11 6.47 -0.28
N GLU A 162 -5.18 7.32 -0.73
CA GLU A 162 -5.15 7.77 -2.12
C GLU A 162 -4.89 6.58 -3.08
N PRO A 163 -5.69 6.44 -4.16
CA PRO A 163 -5.71 5.23 -4.98
C PRO A 163 -4.36 4.76 -5.50
N PHE A 164 -3.50 5.66 -6.00
CA PHE A 164 -2.29 5.25 -6.71
C PHE A 164 -1.15 4.82 -5.78
N ILE A 165 -1.17 5.22 -4.51
CA ILE A 165 -0.18 4.82 -3.50
C ILE A 165 -0.71 3.78 -2.51
N ALA A 166 -2.03 3.57 -2.44
CA ALA A 166 -2.68 2.71 -1.46
C ALA A 166 -2.08 1.31 -1.36
N ARG A 167 -1.86 0.65 -2.52
CA ARG A 167 -1.27 -0.70 -2.56
C ARG A 167 0.11 -0.71 -1.91
N LEU A 168 0.94 0.30 -2.17
CA LEU A 168 2.29 0.39 -1.60
C LEU A 168 2.23 0.55 -0.08
N ILE A 169 1.38 1.42 0.44
CA ILE A 169 1.24 1.64 1.89
C ILE A 169 0.76 0.36 2.58
N LYS A 170 -0.21 -0.35 2.00
CA LYS A 170 -0.68 -1.62 2.56
C LYS A 170 0.38 -2.73 2.46
N SER A 171 1.15 -2.80 1.38
CA SER A 171 2.29 -3.71 1.27
C SER A 171 3.37 -3.44 2.32
N ILE A 172 3.72 -2.17 2.56
CA ILE A 172 4.68 -1.74 3.57
C ILE A 172 4.17 -2.05 4.98
N SER A 173 2.91 -1.72 5.27
CA SER A 173 2.25 -2.06 6.55
C SER A 173 2.26 -3.57 6.80
N SER A 174 2.05 -4.36 5.74
CA SER A 174 2.06 -5.81 5.83
C SER A 174 3.42 -6.35 6.31
N ILE A 175 4.54 -5.68 6.10
CA ILE A 175 5.86 -6.15 6.59
C ILE A 175 6.27 -5.52 7.93
N GLY A 176 5.31 -4.92 8.63
CA GLY A 176 5.52 -4.32 9.94
C GLY A 176 6.37 -3.07 9.86
N ILE A 177 6.19 -2.27 8.80
CA ILE A 177 6.74 -0.92 8.68
C ILE A 177 5.62 0.10 8.91
N SER A 178 5.84 1.04 9.81
CA SER A 178 4.87 2.08 10.18
C SER A 178 5.07 3.34 9.34
N THR A 179 3.97 3.90 8.85
CA THR A 179 3.95 5.14 8.08
C THR A 179 3.07 6.19 8.75
N TRP A 180 3.58 7.41 8.86
CA TRP A 180 2.87 8.56 9.40
C TRP A 180 1.84 9.14 8.42
N SER A 181 2.27 9.33 7.17
CA SER A 181 1.45 9.86 6.08
C SER A 181 2.02 9.45 4.73
N SER A 182 1.22 9.59 3.70
CA SER A 182 1.62 9.36 2.32
C SER A 182 0.85 10.27 1.38
N CYS A 183 1.41 10.52 0.20
CA CYS A 183 0.68 11.11 -0.90
C CYS A 183 1.08 10.46 -2.22
N GLU A 184 0.15 10.27 -3.15
CA GLU A 184 0.41 9.76 -4.50
C GLU A 184 1.08 10.79 -5.43
N GLY A 185 1.24 12.03 -4.98
CA GLY A 185 1.85 13.11 -5.77
C GLY A 185 0.85 13.80 -6.68
N HIS A 186 0.83 15.12 -6.65
CA HIS A 186 -0.12 15.99 -7.35
C HIS A 186 0.63 17.26 -7.80
N TRP A 187 0.31 17.80 -8.98
CA TRP A 187 0.71 19.14 -9.45
C TRP A 187 2.16 19.54 -9.09
N ASP A 188 3.14 19.00 -9.82
CA ASP A 188 4.58 19.26 -9.64
C ASP A 188 5.18 18.81 -8.29
N SER A 189 4.38 18.22 -7.40
CA SER A 189 4.87 17.58 -6.18
C SER A 189 5.04 16.08 -6.38
N PRO A 190 6.18 15.50 -5.97
CA PRO A 190 6.41 14.06 -6.04
C PRO A 190 5.47 13.32 -5.08
N ALA A 191 5.21 12.04 -5.37
CA ALA A 191 4.64 11.15 -4.38
C ALA A 191 5.56 11.07 -3.16
N TYR A 192 5.02 10.75 -1.98
CA TYR A 192 5.85 10.59 -0.80
C TYR A 192 5.27 9.62 0.22
N ILE A 193 6.17 9.15 1.09
CA ILE A 193 5.87 8.37 2.29
C ILE A 193 6.66 8.99 3.44
N VAL A 194 5.99 9.26 4.56
CA VAL A 194 6.62 9.64 5.83
C VAL A 194 6.52 8.46 6.78
N PHE A 195 7.62 8.06 7.40
CA PHE A 195 7.72 6.91 8.30
C PHE A 195 7.67 7.34 9.77
N ASP A 196 7.16 6.50 10.66
CA ASP A 196 7.18 6.77 12.11
C ASP A 196 8.57 6.48 12.72
N GLY A 197 9.61 7.14 12.23
CA GLY A 197 10.96 7.09 12.80
C GLY A 197 12.04 6.45 11.93
N LYS A 198 13.28 6.54 12.42
CA LYS A 198 14.48 6.17 11.66
C LYS A 198 14.55 4.68 11.32
N TYR A 199 14.07 3.77 12.18
CA TYR A 199 14.20 2.33 11.92
C TYR A 199 13.31 1.90 10.76
N HIS A 200 12.05 2.37 10.72
CA HIS A 200 11.10 2.11 9.64
C HIS A 200 11.60 2.64 8.31
N SER A 201 12.00 3.92 8.25
CA SER A 201 12.52 4.54 7.02
C SER A 201 13.80 3.87 6.54
N THR A 202 14.72 3.53 7.45
CA THR A 202 15.99 2.88 7.09
C THR A 202 15.80 1.43 6.66
N TRP A 203 14.87 0.70 7.27
CA TRP A 203 14.52 -0.66 6.86
C TRP A 203 13.89 -0.67 5.46
N PHE A 204 12.96 0.26 5.19
CA PHE A 204 12.39 0.41 3.87
C PHE A 204 13.44 0.83 2.83
N GLN A 205 14.37 1.71 3.19
CA GLN A 205 15.49 2.08 2.33
C GLN A 205 16.40 0.89 2.02
N ALA A 206 16.66 0.02 2.98
CA ALA A 206 17.42 -1.21 2.77
C ALA A 206 16.70 -2.17 1.79
N ILE A 207 15.39 -2.39 1.98
CA ILE A 207 14.56 -3.16 1.04
C ILE A 207 14.62 -2.55 -0.36
N PHE A 208 14.50 -1.23 -0.45
CA PHE A 208 14.55 -0.55 -1.73
C PHE A 208 15.88 -0.77 -2.45
N ASN A 209 17.00 -0.58 -1.75
CA ASN A 209 18.34 -0.71 -2.33
C ASN A 209 18.70 -2.16 -2.69
N THR A 210 18.29 -3.13 -1.88
CA THR A 210 18.71 -4.54 -2.02
C THR A 210 17.72 -5.40 -2.80
N VAL A 211 16.43 -5.08 -2.74
CA VAL A 211 15.35 -5.88 -3.35
C VAL A 211 14.78 -5.14 -4.56
N ILE A 212 14.20 -3.95 -4.33
CA ILE A 212 13.39 -3.26 -5.36
C ILE A 212 14.28 -2.84 -6.53
N LYS A 213 15.38 -2.12 -6.28
CA LYS A 213 16.32 -1.69 -7.33
C LYS A 213 16.99 -2.83 -8.09
N LYS A 214 17.20 -3.99 -7.46
CA LYS A 214 17.85 -5.14 -8.09
C LYS A 214 16.87 -5.95 -8.95
N ARG A 215 15.57 -5.95 -8.60
CA ARG A 215 14.54 -6.76 -9.26
C ARG A 215 13.71 -5.96 -10.26
N LEU A 216 13.58 -4.66 -10.05
CA LEU A 216 12.84 -3.75 -10.93
C LEU A 216 13.81 -2.82 -11.63
N ASN A 217 13.55 -2.54 -12.91
CA ASN A 217 14.23 -1.47 -13.63
C ASN A 217 13.61 -0.12 -13.23
N THR A 218 13.94 0.36 -12.02
CA THR A 218 13.39 1.61 -11.47
C THR A 218 13.85 2.80 -12.31
N LEU A 219 12.89 3.56 -12.83
CA LEU A 219 13.10 4.79 -13.59
C LEU A 219 12.87 6.03 -12.72
N CYS A 220 12.06 5.91 -11.66
CA CYS A 220 11.77 7.00 -10.76
C CYS A 220 12.93 7.29 -9.79
N ASN A 221 13.03 8.54 -9.37
CA ASN A 221 13.93 8.98 -8.32
C ASN A 221 13.26 8.78 -6.96
N TRP A 222 13.84 7.89 -6.15
CA TRP A 222 13.46 7.68 -4.74
C TRP A 222 14.47 8.39 -3.85
N GLU A 223 14.07 9.55 -3.33
CA GLU A 223 14.91 10.44 -2.54
C GLU A 223 14.59 10.34 -1.05
N TRP A 224 15.62 10.28 -0.21
CA TRP A 224 15.49 10.06 1.23
C TRP A 224 15.93 11.28 2.00
N LEU A 225 15.00 11.91 2.72
CA LEU A 225 15.28 13.05 3.61
C LEU A 225 14.71 12.78 5.00
N GLY A 226 15.58 12.49 5.97
CA GLY A 226 15.15 12.05 7.30
C GLY A 226 14.28 10.80 7.23
N GLU A 227 13.08 10.88 7.79
CA GLU A 227 12.03 9.86 7.78
C GLU A 227 11.08 9.97 6.58
N ARG A 228 11.40 10.78 5.57
CA ARG A 228 10.61 10.90 4.34
C ARG A 228 11.31 10.23 3.16
N CYS A 229 10.52 9.53 2.36
CA CYS A 229 10.88 9.10 1.01
C CYS A 229 9.99 9.83 0.00
N SER A 230 10.59 10.57 -0.93
CA SER A 230 9.89 11.19 -2.05
C SER A 230 10.16 10.39 -3.33
N ILE A 231 9.13 10.22 -4.16
CA ILE A 231 9.18 9.42 -5.39
C ILE A 231 8.71 10.31 -6.55
N GLY A 232 9.59 10.60 -7.49
CA GLY A 232 9.28 11.43 -8.64
C GLY A 232 9.76 10.79 -9.94
N SER A 233 8.99 10.96 -11.03
CA SER A 233 9.50 10.65 -12.36
C SER A 233 10.48 11.77 -12.78
N PRO A 234 11.68 11.44 -13.29
CA PRO A 234 12.66 12.42 -13.75
C PRO A 234 12.12 13.36 -14.84
N LYS A 235 11.08 12.92 -15.58
CA LYS A 235 10.45 13.68 -16.66
C LYS A 235 9.06 14.21 -16.29
N GLY A 236 8.64 14.05 -15.04
CA GLY A 236 7.28 14.36 -14.61
C GLY A 236 6.21 13.44 -15.21
N ASP A 237 6.56 12.21 -15.64
CA ASP A 237 5.59 11.25 -16.14
C ASP A 237 4.89 10.54 -14.96
N TYR A 238 3.67 11.00 -14.63
CA TYR A 238 2.86 10.40 -13.57
C TYR A 238 2.45 8.95 -13.87
N LEU A 239 2.27 8.57 -15.14
CA LEU A 239 1.95 7.19 -15.47
C LEU A 239 3.13 6.27 -15.12
N GLU A 240 4.36 6.69 -15.45
CA GLU A 240 5.58 5.98 -15.08
C GLU A 240 5.70 5.84 -13.55
N LEU A 241 5.49 6.94 -12.83
CA LEU A 241 5.47 6.98 -11.37
C LEU A 241 4.50 5.96 -10.78
N TYR A 242 3.23 5.98 -11.22
CA TYR A 242 2.20 5.09 -10.69
C TYR A 242 2.50 3.62 -11.01
N LEU A 243 3.00 3.31 -12.20
CA LEU A 243 3.36 1.95 -12.57
C LEU A 243 4.52 1.42 -11.72
N GLU A 244 5.53 2.24 -11.44
CA GLU A 244 6.66 1.83 -10.59
C GLU A 244 6.23 1.62 -9.13
N ILE A 245 5.40 2.51 -8.58
CA ILE A 245 4.80 2.36 -7.25
C ILE A 245 4.05 1.02 -7.14
N GLN A 246 3.26 0.66 -8.15
CA GLN A 246 2.51 -0.59 -8.17
C GLN A 246 3.42 -1.83 -8.30
N ALA A 247 4.47 -1.75 -9.11
CA ALA A 247 5.44 -2.83 -9.25
C ALA A 247 6.20 -3.06 -7.93
N ALA A 248 6.65 -2.00 -7.27
CA ALA A 248 7.27 -2.06 -5.94
C ALA A 248 6.31 -2.66 -4.90
N ALA A 249 5.05 -2.19 -4.88
CA ALA A 249 4.03 -2.68 -3.97
C ALA A 249 3.78 -4.18 -4.12
N ARG A 250 3.69 -4.67 -5.37
CA ARG A 250 3.51 -6.10 -5.67
C ARG A 250 4.70 -6.92 -5.20
N LEU A 251 5.92 -6.49 -5.53
CA LEU A 251 7.14 -7.19 -5.13
C LEU A 251 7.26 -7.33 -3.61
N ILE A 252 6.95 -6.27 -2.86
CA ILE A 252 6.94 -6.29 -1.39
C ILE A 252 5.90 -7.28 -0.87
N TYR A 253 4.66 -7.18 -1.35
CA TYR A 253 3.56 -8.01 -0.84
C TYR A 253 3.77 -9.50 -1.12
N ASP A 254 4.23 -9.84 -2.33
CA ASP A 254 4.48 -11.22 -2.74
C ASP A 254 5.62 -11.86 -1.93
N ASN A 255 6.57 -11.04 -1.45
CA ASN A 255 7.70 -11.49 -0.65
C ASN A 255 7.56 -11.14 0.85
N ARG A 256 6.37 -10.74 1.31
CA ARG A 256 6.17 -10.19 2.66
C ARG A 256 6.61 -11.12 3.79
N VAL A 257 6.39 -12.43 3.65
CA VAL A 257 6.81 -13.43 4.65
C VAL A 257 8.33 -13.42 4.81
N LEU A 258 9.06 -13.48 3.70
CA LEU A 258 10.52 -13.44 3.70
C LEU A 258 11.04 -12.13 4.30
N LEU A 259 10.45 -10.99 3.93
CA LEU A 259 10.85 -9.67 4.45
C LEU A 259 10.62 -9.56 5.96
N ARG A 260 9.52 -10.12 6.48
CA ARG A 260 9.26 -10.22 7.94
C ARG A 260 10.30 -11.11 8.61
N ASP A 261 10.60 -12.27 8.04
CA ASP A 261 11.54 -13.22 8.61
C ASP A 261 12.97 -12.67 8.65
N THR A 262 13.39 -11.95 7.61
CA THR A 262 14.69 -11.24 7.63
C THR A 262 14.72 -10.21 8.77
N LYS A 263 13.64 -9.47 9.03
CA LYS A 263 13.57 -8.54 10.16
C LYS A 263 13.75 -9.24 11.50
N LYS A 264 13.09 -10.39 11.67
CA LYS A 264 13.20 -11.25 12.88
C LYS A 264 14.60 -11.81 13.08
N GLN A 265 15.35 -12.03 12.01
CA GLN A 265 16.73 -12.51 12.10
C GLN A 265 17.71 -11.38 12.42
N VAL A 266 17.58 -10.23 11.75
CA VAL A 266 18.54 -9.12 11.84
C VAL A 266 18.37 -8.32 13.13
N CYS A 267 17.15 -7.96 13.50
CA CYS A 267 16.93 -7.01 14.60
C CYS A 267 17.42 -7.52 15.97
N PRO A 268 17.24 -8.80 16.35
CA PRO A 268 17.77 -9.31 17.62
C PRO A 268 19.29 -9.20 17.75
N LEU A 269 20.04 -9.28 16.64
CA LEU A 269 21.50 -9.20 16.64
C LEU A 269 22.04 -7.81 17.00
N LEU A 270 21.21 -6.77 16.82
CA LEU A 270 21.58 -5.38 17.11
C LEU A 270 21.63 -5.07 18.61
N THR A 271 20.94 -5.83 19.46
CA THR A 271 20.90 -5.65 20.93
C THR A 271 20.80 -4.18 21.38
N ASN A 272 21.83 -3.60 22.02
CA ASN A 272 21.93 -2.18 22.37
C ASN A 272 22.78 -1.36 21.36
N LYS A 273 23.46 -2.02 20.41
CA LYS A 273 24.38 -1.36 19.46
C LYS A 273 23.67 -0.33 18.59
N HIS A 274 22.40 -0.56 18.26
CA HIS A 274 21.58 0.37 17.46
C HIS A 274 21.49 1.79 18.05
N LYS A 275 21.65 1.95 19.38
CA LYS A 275 21.58 3.26 20.04
C LYS A 275 22.71 4.20 19.60
N GLY A 276 23.90 3.64 19.33
CA GLY A 276 25.06 4.39 18.84
C GLY A 276 25.12 4.52 17.32
N MET A 277 24.20 3.90 16.57
CA MET A 277 24.23 3.91 15.12
C MET A 277 23.52 5.14 14.54
N ASN A 278 24.23 5.85 13.67
CA ASN A 278 23.61 6.81 12.76
C ASN A 278 22.87 6.08 11.62
N LYS A 279 22.12 6.82 10.80
CA LYS A 279 21.31 6.25 9.71
C LYS A 279 22.14 5.43 8.72
N LYS A 280 23.35 5.88 8.37
CA LYS A 280 24.24 5.19 7.43
C LYS A 280 24.73 3.84 7.97
N ALA A 281 25.13 3.80 9.24
CA ALA A 281 25.56 2.56 9.89
C ALA A 281 24.40 1.57 10.00
N LEU A 282 23.22 2.05 10.39
CA LEU A 282 22.01 1.22 10.48
C LEU A 282 21.59 0.68 9.11
N LEU A 283 21.62 1.52 8.07
CA LEU A 283 21.31 1.13 6.69
C LEU A 283 22.22 -0.01 6.24
N LYS A 284 23.53 0.11 6.45
CA LYS A 284 24.49 -0.93 6.08
C LYS A 284 24.16 -2.28 6.72
N VAL A 285 23.86 -2.30 8.02
CA VAL A 285 23.52 -3.55 8.72
C VAL A 285 22.22 -4.17 8.17
N PHE A 286 21.22 -3.34 7.88
CA PHE A 286 19.97 -3.82 7.30
C PHE A 286 20.16 -4.36 5.88
N GLU A 287 20.96 -3.67 5.05
CA GLU A 287 21.28 -4.11 3.69
C GLU A 287 22.03 -5.46 3.70
N GLU A 288 23.05 -5.62 4.55
CA GLU A 288 23.77 -6.88 4.74
C GLU A 288 22.82 -8.05 5.08
N GLY A 289 21.84 -7.80 5.96
CA GLY A 289 20.84 -8.81 6.32
C GLY A 289 19.93 -9.22 5.15
N PHE A 290 19.69 -8.33 4.18
CA PHE A 290 18.94 -8.66 2.97
C PHE A 290 19.78 -9.34 1.91
N GLU A 291 21.07 -9.05 1.79
CA GLU A 291 21.94 -9.69 0.79
C GLU A 291 21.92 -11.22 0.91
N GLU A 292 21.87 -11.75 2.14
CA GLU A 292 21.72 -13.18 2.41
C GLU A 292 20.33 -13.72 2.01
N ALA A 293 19.28 -12.92 2.16
CA ALA A 293 17.89 -13.30 1.89
C ALA A 293 17.48 -13.13 0.42
N THR A 294 18.12 -12.24 -0.33
CA THR A 294 17.69 -11.80 -1.68
C THR A 294 17.69 -12.94 -2.71
N ASN A 295 18.51 -13.98 -2.50
CA ASN A 295 18.54 -15.19 -3.34
C ASN A 295 17.21 -15.98 -3.32
N LYS A 296 16.36 -15.76 -2.31
CA LYS A 296 15.08 -16.46 -2.13
C LYS A 296 13.86 -15.66 -2.60
N ILE A 297 14.06 -14.40 -3.00
CA ILE A 297 13.01 -13.51 -3.49
C ILE A 297 12.60 -13.94 -4.90
N ARG A 298 11.30 -14.14 -5.09
CA ARG A 298 10.67 -14.49 -6.38
C ARG A 298 10.16 -13.25 -7.08
#